data_AF-A0A934D3Z7-F1
#
_entry.id   AF-A0A934D3Z7-F1
#
_cell.length_a   1.000
_cell.length_b   1.000
_cell.length_c   1.000
_cell.angle_alpha   90.00
_cell.angle_beta   90.00
_cell.angle_gamma   90.00
#
_symmetry.space_group_name_H-M   'P 1'
#
loop_
_entity.id
_entity.type
_entity.pdbx_description
1 polymer ?
#
loop_
_entity_poly.entity_id
_entity_poly.type
_entity_poly.pdbx_seq_one_letter_code
_entity_poly.pdbx_strand_id
1 'polypeptide(L)' 'MRIRLRVVVLDVRSGRWRTFSPEPIDDARASSMLTRESSDRGQVERLMDAAIPAAIEASTREQ' A
#
# COMPACT_ATOMS: atom_id res chain seq x y z
N MET A 1 -7.50 -8.40 -10.58
CA MET A 1 -6.58 -9.12 -9.66
C MET A 1 -6.78 -8.53 -8.26
N ARG A 2 -6.68 -9.31 -7.16
CA ARG A 2 -6.85 -8.76 -5.79
C ARG A 2 -5.52 -8.69 -5.07
N ILE A 3 -4.89 -7.51 -5.06
CA ILE A 3 -3.65 -7.26 -4.32
C ILE A 3 -4.01 -6.83 -2.90
N ARG A 4 -3.38 -7.44 -1.90
CA ARG A 4 -3.49 -7.02 -0.49
C ARG A 4 -2.14 -6.46 -0.05
N LEU A 5 -2.13 -5.22 0.43
CA LEU A 5 -0.94 -4.57 0.94
C LEU A 5 -0.89 -4.66 2.47
N ARG A 6 0.29 -4.95 3.02
CA ARG A 6 0.58 -4.80 4.46
C ARG A 6 1.73 -3.82 4.62
N VAL A 7 1.51 -2.76 5.39
CA VAL A 7 2.47 -1.69 5.62
C VAL A 7 3.05 -1.83 7.01
N VAL A 8 4.36 -1.63 7.13
CA VAL A 8 5.06 -1.57 8.43
C VAL A 8 5.63 -0.16 8.56
N VAL A 9 5.31 0.51 9.66
CA VAL A 9 5.93 1.80 10.02
C VAL A 9 6.94 1.53 11.11
N LEU A 10 8.20 1.91 10.86
CA LEU A 10 9.30 1.76 11.81
C LEU A 10 9.79 3.15 12.23
N ASP A 11 9.73 3.42 13.53
CA ASP A 11 10.42 4.54 14.13
C ASP A 11 11.86 4.12 14.46
N VAL A 12 12.82 4.66 13.72
CA VAL A 12 14.24 4.28 13.83
C VAL A 12 14.85 4.74 15.16
N ARG A 13 14.34 5.83 15.75
CA ARG A 13 14.90 6.41 16.98
C ARG A 13 14.53 5.61 18.22
N SER A 14 13.28 5.16 18.30
CA SER A 14 12.72 4.43 19.44
C SER A 14 12.72 2.91 19.24
N GLY A 15 12.92 2.42 18.01
CA GLY A 15 12.80 1.01 17.66
C GLY A 15 11.35 0.52 17.67
N ARG A 16 10.36 1.41 17.85
CA ARG A 16 8.95 1.06 17.81
C ARG A 16 8.53 0.78 16.37
N TRP A 17 7.73 -0.27 16.19
CA TRP A 17 7.13 -0.57 14.91
C TRP A 17 5.66 -0.90 15.08
N ARG A 18 4.88 -0.68 14.02
CA ARG A 18 3.50 -1.13 13.93
C ARG A 18 3.17 -1.52 12.50
N THR A 19 2.14 -2.34 12.37
CA THR A 19 1.64 -2.74 11.06
C THR A 19 0.20 -2.31 10.87
N PHE A 20 -0.13 -1.86 9.68
CA PHE A 20 -1.50 -1.66 9.26
C PHE A 20 -1.69 -2.18 7.84
N SER A 21 -2.93 -2.48 7.48
CA SER A 21 -3.29 -2.89 6.13
C SER A 21 -4.26 -1.85 5.60
N PRO A 22 -3.90 -1.09 4.54
CA PRO A 22 -4.82 -0.14 3.94
C PRO A 22 -5.99 -0.88 3.26
N GLU A 23 -7.06 -0.14 2.99
CA GLU A 23 -8.24 -0.64 2.27
C GLU A 23 -7.80 -1.32 0.96
N PRO A 24 -8.26 -2.55 0.68
CA PRO A 24 -7.94 -3.21 -0.59
C PRO A 24 -8.46 -2.40 -1.77
N ILE A 25 -7.62 -2.18 -2.78
CA ILE A 25 -8.05 -1.63 -4.06
C ILE A 25 -8.53 -2.80 -4.93
N ASP A 26 -9.83 -2.90 -5.15
CA ASP A 26 -10.40 -3.84 -6.12
C ASP A 26 -10.38 -3.18 -7.51
N ASP A 27 -9.52 -3.68 -8.41
CA ASP A 27 -9.49 -3.27 -9.83
C ASP A 27 -10.22 -4.32 -10.68
N ALA A 28 -11.39 -3.94 -11.21
CA ALA A 28 -12.27 -4.77 -12.02
C ALA A 28 -11.84 -4.87 -13.50
N ARG A 29 -10.74 -4.22 -13.91
CA ARG A 29 -10.25 -4.34 -15.28
C ARG A 29 -9.83 -5.77 -15.56
N ALA A 30 -10.42 -6.37 -16.59
CA ALA A 30 -10.06 -7.69 -17.07
C ALA A 30 -8.59 -7.67 -17.52
N SER A 31 -7.71 -8.27 -16.70
CA SER A 31 -6.30 -8.44 -17.04
C SER A 31 -6.21 -9.40 -18.24
N SER A 32 -5.98 -8.87 -19.44
CA SER A 32 -5.56 -9.71 -20.57
C SER A 32 -4.10 -10.11 -20.33
N MET A 33 -3.70 -11.33 -20.72
CA MET A 33 -2.30 -11.80 -20.59
C MET A 33 -1.28 -10.81 -21.16
N LEU A 34 -1.67 -10.03 -22.16
CA LEU A 34 -0.86 -9.00 -22.83
C LEU A 34 -0.64 -7.72 -22.01
N THR A 35 -1.51 -7.43 -21.02
CA THR A 35 -1.47 -6.19 -20.23
C THR A 35 -1.23 -6.45 -18.75
N ARG A 36 -0.98 -7.71 -18.37
CA ARG A 36 -0.87 -8.13 -16.97
C ARG A 36 0.28 -7.44 -16.24
N GLU A 37 1.47 -7.42 -16.83
CA GLU A 37 2.65 -6.81 -16.20
C GLU A 37 2.47 -5.30 -15.96
N SER A 38 1.96 -4.56 -16.96
CA SER A 38 1.71 -3.13 -16.84
C SER A 38 0.53 -2.81 -15.91
N SER A 39 -0.52 -3.63 -15.92
CA SER A 39 -1.66 -3.53 -15.01
C SER A 39 -1.25 -3.78 -13.57
N ASP A 40 -0.41 -4.78 -13.31
CA ASP A 40 0.03 -5.16 -11.97
C ASP A 40 0.96 -4.08 -11.39
N ARG A 41 1.90 -3.57 -12.18
CA ARG A 41 2.76 -2.45 -11.77
C ARG A 41 1.96 -1.18 -11.45
N GLY A 42 1.03 -0.80 -12.33
CA GLY A 42 0.19 0.37 -12.11
C GLY A 42 -0.80 0.22 -10.94
N GLN A 43 -1.14 -1.00 -10.54
CA GLN A 43 -1.91 -1.25 -9.32
C GLN A 43 -1.04 -1.14 -8.05
N VAL A 44 0.21 -1.62 -8.10
CA VAL A 44 1.16 -1.45 -6.99
C VAL A 44 1.50 0.02 -6.76
N GLU A 45 1.75 0.79 -7.83
CA GLU A 45 2.00 2.24 -7.73
C GLU A 45 0.82 2.97 -7.08
N ARG A 46 -0.43 2.69 -7.51
CA ARG A 46 -1.64 3.25 -6.90
C ARG A 46 -1.81 2.86 -5.42
N LEU A 47 -1.47 1.63 -5.06
CA LEU A 47 -1.49 1.18 -3.66
C LEU A 47 -0.43 1.90 -2.81
N MET A 48 0.76 2.13 -3.36
CA MET A 48 1.82 2.88 -2.69
C MET A 48 1.43 4.34 -2.48
N ASP A 49 0.88 4.99 -3.49
CA ASP A 49 0.40 6.38 -3.41
C ASP A 49 -0.68 6.57 -2.33
N ALA A 50 -1.55 5.58 -2.14
CA ALA A 50 -2.55 5.60 -1.07
C ALA A 50 -1.96 5.27 0.31
N ALA A 51 -0.99 4.36 0.38
CA ALA A 51 -0.41 3.88 1.62
C ALA A 51 0.53 4.89 2.29
N ILE A 52 1.28 5.67 1.51
CA ILE A 52 2.27 6.63 2.03
C ILE A 52 1.61 7.72 2.89
N PRO A 53 0.56 8.44 2.44
CA PRO A 53 -0.11 9.44 3.28
C PRO A 53 -0.71 8.82 4.55
N ALA A 54 -1.32 7.63 4.45
CA ALA A 54 -1.88 6.93 5.61
C ALA A 54 -0.79 6.53 6.63
N ALA A 55 0.39 6.13 6.16
CA ALA A 55 1.53 5.82 7.02
C ALA A 55 2.05 7.06 7.77
N ILE A 56 2.10 8.21 7.07
CA ILE A 56 2.51 9.51 7.64
C ILE A 56 1.50 10.00 8.68
N GLU A 57 0.21 9.93 8.38
CA GLU A 57 -0.84 10.36 9.32
C GLU A 57 -0.79 9.50 10.58
N ALA A 58 -0.68 8.18 10.40
CA ALA A 58 -0.54 7.28 11.52
C ALA A 58 0.69 7.66 12.37
N SER A 59 1.84 8.02 11.77
CA SER A 59 3.07 8.30 12.54
C SER A 59 3.02 9.64 13.26
N THR A 60 2.20 10.57 12.76
CA THR A 60 2.04 11.91 13.35
C THR A 60 1.08 11.91 14.55
N ARG A 61 0.05 11.05 14.55
CA ARG A 61 -0.94 10.95 15.65
C ARG A 61 -0.37 10.44 16.99
N GLU A 62 0.88 10.02 17.04
CA GLU A 62 1.56 9.52 18.24
C GLU A 62 2.69 10.42 18.76
N GLN A 63 2.89 11.61 18.17
CA GLN A 63 3.82 12.63 18.68
C GLN A 63 3.12 13.61 19.64
#